data_AF-A0A2D9H5Z7-F1
#
_entry.id   AF-A0A2D9H5Z7-F1
#
_cell.length_a   1.000
_cell.length_b   1.000
_cell.length_c   1.000
_cell.angle_alpha   90.00
_cell.angle_beta   90.00
_cell.angle_gamma   90.00
#
_symmetry.space_group_name_H-M   'P 1'
#
loop_
_entity.id
_entity.type
_entity.pdbx_description
1 polymer ?
#
loop_
_entity_poly.entity_id
_entity_poly.type
_entity_poly.pdbx_seq_one_letter_code
_entity_poly.pdbx_strand_id
1 'polypeptide(L)'
;MTARPLPVPGAARPRALAAAALTLAVVAALLGSVATSSPAQARRAPDDVITKTISLSWSGKTDKSNYTSSGRIPGIGQLKLVCKPKNTMLKIKPDDRNRETTMWLAKYEKKNDSDVVAVKNVRVYRYDTADDDGTGGTGKAAHEGLNQQTPIETFAAGYAEGVISTRTGRHLPGGAQSAVPATSIKFSWWWENFREPRRYRSCSMQAELATDPTQSALLTWHGDQDSEGRTVVTTDLSPVGTLELTCQTGRRSIQWLRLITDDPNATMRARTITAEGLLDDHVEEDFMQAGGGYVGPLDMPENGMMELNLTAHGRTVDMFVSSYFITNDDESPHLNLCEVAAAPF
;
A
#
# COMPACT_ATOMS: atom_id res chain seq x y z
N MET A 1 67.39 -62.11 -75.34
CA MET A 1 66.29 -61.52 -76.14
C MET A 1 65.83 -60.27 -75.39
N THR A 2 66.41 -59.10 -75.68
CA THR A 2 65.86 -58.01 -76.55
C THR A 2 64.51 -57.48 -76.05
N ALA A 3 64.21 -56.20 -75.81
CA ALA A 3 64.90 -54.90 -75.90
C ALA A 3 64.07 -53.85 -75.10
N ARG A 4 64.68 -52.69 -74.76
CA ARG A 4 64.09 -51.41 -74.23
C ARG A 4 63.19 -50.72 -75.30
N PRO A 5 62.48 -49.56 -75.08
CA PRO A 5 62.38 -48.56 -73.96
C PRO A 5 60.90 -48.21 -73.53
N LEU A 6 60.51 -47.66 -72.35
CA LEU A 6 60.66 -46.33 -71.68
C LEU A 6 60.04 -45.11 -72.46
N PRO A 7 59.62 -43.97 -71.83
CA PRO A 7 58.69 -43.72 -70.67
C PRO A 7 57.89 -42.35 -70.71
N VAL A 8 57.29 -41.97 -69.54
CA VAL A 8 57.01 -40.61 -68.94
C VAL A 8 55.84 -39.74 -69.45
N PRO A 9 55.38 -38.69 -68.72
CA PRO A 9 55.39 -38.33 -67.27
C PRO A 9 53.97 -38.01 -66.74
N GLY A 10 53.67 -37.81 -65.46
CA GLY A 10 54.47 -37.64 -64.25
C GLY A 10 53.63 -36.93 -63.18
N ALA A 11 54.02 -37.17 -61.93
CA ALA A 11 53.81 -36.35 -60.72
C ALA A 11 52.36 -36.12 -60.22
N ALA A 12 52.03 -36.16 -58.93
CA ALA A 12 52.86 -36.03 -57.73
C ALA A 12 52.30 -36.87 -56.56
N ARG A 13 53.24 -37.28 -55.72
CA ARG A 13 53.15 -38.00 -54.44
C ARG A 13 53.04 -36.97 -53.27
N PRO A 14 53.08 -37.36 -51.98
CA PRO A 14 52.03 -38.04 -51.20
C PRO A 14 51.93 -37.39 -49.78
N ARG A 15 51.46 -38.19 -48.81
CA ARG A 15 51.53 -38.04 -47.34
C ARG A 15 50.36 -37.29 -46.70
N ALA A 16 49.89 -37.67 -45.54
CA ALA A 16 49.94 -38.91 -44.77
C ALA A 16 48.96 -38.68 -43.61
N LEU A 17 48.38 -39.79 -43.15
CA LEU A 17 47.58 -39.93 -41.94
C LEU A 17 48.17 -39.24 -40.70
N ALA A 18 47.27 -38.63 -39.91
CA ALA A 18 47.24 -38.70 -38.45
C ALA A 18 45.76 -38.41 -38.05
N ALA A 19 45.03 -39.40 -37.52
CA ALA A 19 44.79 -39.61 -36.08
C ALA A 19 44.04 -38.43 -35.42
N ALA A 20 43.11 -38.57 -34.49
CA ALA A 20 42.26 -39.63 -33.96
C ALA A 20 41.27 -38.86 -33.04
N ALA A 21 40.20 -39.54 -32.63
CA ALA A 21 39.53 -39.34 -31.34
C ALA A 21 38.53 -38.16 -31.14
N LEU A 22 37.35 -38.59 -30.71
CA LEU A 22 36.37 -37.96 -29.80
C LEU A 22 35.37 -36.88 -30.30
N THR A 23 34.14 -37.37 -30.42
CA THR A 23 32.80 -36.79 -30.24
C THR A 23 32.66 -35.67 -29.20
N LEU A 24 31.92 -34.59 -29.53
CA LEU A 24 30.64 -34.20 -28.89
C LEU A 24 30.05 -32.93 -29.55
N ALA A 25 28.72 -32.86 -29.57
CA ALA A 25 27.89 -31.82 -30.17
C ALA A 25 28.09 -30.41 -29.57
N VAL A 26 28.19 -29.37 -30.41
CA VAL A 26 28.19 -27.96 -30.00
C VAL A 26 27.62 -27.05 -31.12
N VAL A 27 26.53 -26.37 -30.77
CA VAL A 27 26.16 -24.96 -31.09
C VAL A 27 25.42 -24.64 -32.39
N ALA A 28 24.14 -24.35 -32.17
CA ALA A 28 23.32 -23.38 -32.88
C ALA A 28 23.85 -21.95 -32.70
N ALA A 29 23.96 -21.20 -33.80
CA ALA A 29 24.04 -19.74 -33.74
C ALA A 29 23.65 -19.13 -35.11
N LEU A 30 22.68 -18.18 -35.06
CA LEU A 30 22.57 -16.97 -35.91
C LEU A 30 21.99 -17.18 -37.34
N LEU A 31 20.99 -16.45 -37.87
CA LEU A 31 20.29 -15.20 -37.51
C LEU A 31 18.95 -15.15 -38.29
N GLY A 32 17.88 -14.67 -37.66
CA GLY A 32 16.59 -14.45 -38.32
C GLY A 32 15.50 -13.99 -37.36
N SER A 33 15.82 -13.07 -36.45
CA SER A 33 14.90 -12.55 -35.44
C SER A 33 13.98 -11.50 -36.06
N VAL A 34 12.78 -11.92 -36.47
CA VAL A 34 11.66 -11.00 -36.68
C VAL A 34 11.26 -10.47 -35.30
N ALA A 35 11.52 -9.18 -35.06
CA ALA A 35 11.05 -8.51 -33.86
C ALA A 35 9.52 -8.42 -33.90
N THR A 36 8.85 -9.38 -33.28
CA THR A 36 7.47 -9.21 -32.85
C THR A 36 7.49 -8.18 -31.75
N SER A 37 7.06 -6.97 -32.06
CA SER A 37 6.73 -5.93 -31.09
C SER A 37 5.94 -6.54 -29.93
N SER A 38 6.46 -6.38 -28.71
CA SER A 38 5.70 -6.61 -27.48
C SER A 38 4.33 -5.94 -27.62
N PRO A 39 3.24 -6.58 -27.18
CA PRO A 39 1.96 -5.91 -27.18
C PRO A 39 2.12 -4.65 -26.33
N ALA A 40 1.81 -3.49 -26.90
CA ALA A 40 1.71 -2.26 -26.15
C ALA A 40 0.90 -2.55 -24.89
N GLN A 41 1.47 -2.29 -23.71
CA GLN A 41 0.76 -2.36 -22.43
C GLN A 41 -0.57 -1.66 -22.61
N ALA A 42 -1.65 -2.43 -22.54
CA ALA A 42 -2.99 -1.92 -22.64
C ALA A 42 -3.12 -0.84 -21.57
N ARG A 43 -3.35 0.40 -22.01
CA ARG A 43 -3.55 1.54 -21.15
C ARG A 43 -4.69 1.20 -20.18
N ARG A 44 -4.39 1.16 -18.89
CA ARG A 44 -5.34 0.75 -17.86
C ARG A 44 -6.52 1.71 -17.81
N ALA A 45 -7.73 1.19 -17.92
CA ALA A 45 -8.93 2.00 -17.84
C ALA A 45 -9.19 2.38 -16.37
N PRO A 46 -9.70 3.60 -16.09
CA PRO A 46 -10.18 3.99 -14.76
C PRO A 46 -11.25 3.06 -14.17
N ASP A 47 -11.84 2.19 -14.98
CA ASP A 47 -12.96 1.30 -14.65
C ASP A 47 -12.60 0.13 -13.72
N ASP A 48 -11.31 -0.11 -13.45
CA ASP A 48 -10.88 -1.20 -12.55
C ASP A 48 -11.02 -0.83 -11.07
N VAL A 49 -11.07 0.46 -10.72
CA VAL A 49 -11.17 0.93 -9.32
C VAL A 49 -12.62 0.90 -8.86
N ILE A 50 -12.89 0.13 -7.80
CA ILE A 50 -14.20 0.06 -7.16
C ILE A 50 -14.35 1.25 -6.22
N THR A 51 -15.19 2.22 -6.60
CA THR A 51 -15.54 3.36 -5.74
C THR A 51 -16.86 3.13 -5.03
N LYS A 52 -16.95 3.58 -3.77
CA LYS A 52 -18.16 3.45 -2.96
C LYS A 52 -18.32 4.59 -1.98
N THR A 53 -19.51 5.19 -1.98
CA THR A 53 -19.90 6.20 -1.00
C THR A 53 -20.84 5.60 0.05
N ILE A 54 -20.54 5.83 1.32
CA ILE A 54 -21.42 5.53 2.46
C ILE A 54 -21.79 6.88 3.08
N SER A 55 -23.06 7.24 3.02
CA SER A 55 -23.55 8.49 3.61
C SER A 55 -24.55 8.23 4.74
N LEU A 56 -24.55 9.11 5.72
CA LEU A 56 -25.46 9.13 6.85
C LEU A 56 -25.84 10.59 7.11
N SER A 57 -27.13 10.92 6.99
CA SER A 57 -27.63 12.24 7.35
C SER A 57 -28.95 12.12 8.08
N TRP A 58 -29.13 12.88 9.15
CA TRP A 58 -30.40 12.98 9.86
C TRP A 58 -30.60 14.34 10.50
N SER A 59 -31.87 14.73 10.62
CA SER A 59 -32.33 15.86 11.42
C SER A 59 -33.38 15.38 12.41
N GLY A 60 -33.26 15.82 13.66
CA GLY A 60 -34.21 15.46 14.72
C GLY A 60 -35.58 16.13 14.58
N LYS A 61 -35.80 16.94 13.54
CA LYS A 61 -37.13 17.40 13.10
C LYS A 61 -38.01 16.28 12.54
N THR A 62 -37.42 15.15 12.16
CA THR A 62 -38.11 14.03 11.50
C THR A 62 -38.26 12.84 12.44
N ASP A 63 -39.42 12.18 12.45
CA ASP A 63 -39.70 11.03 13.35
C ASP A 63 -38.88 9.78 13.02
N LYS A 64 -38.36 9.69 11.79
CA LYS A 64 -37.49 8.60 11.34
C LYS A 64 -36.05 9.10 11.17
N SER A 65 -35.24 8.97 12.22
CA SER A 65 -33.81 9.25 12.13
C SER A 65 -33.03 7.93 12.10
N ASN A 66 -32.39 7.61 10.98
CA ASN A 66 -31.37 6.58 10.97
C ASN A 66 -30.07 7.19 11.48
N TYR A 67 -29.52 6.62 12.54
CA TYR A 67 -28.28 7.08 13.17
C TYR A 67 -27.04 6.32 12.69
N THR A 68 -27.23 5.34 11.78
CA THR A 68 -26.15 4.47 11.33
C THR A 68 -26.25 4.16 9.85
N SER A 69 -25.12 4.20 9.16
CA SER A 69 -25.01 3.72 7.78
C SER A 69 -23.80 2.80 7.68
N SER A 70 -23.79 1.86 6.75
CA SER A 70 -22.68 0.91 6.63
C SER A 70 -22.50 0.43 5.20
N GLY A 71 -21.25 0.12 4.84
CA GLY A 71 -20.90 -0.48 3.57
C GLY A 71 -19.82 -1.53 3.74
N ARG A 72 -19.89 -2.58 2.93
CA ARG A 72 -18.82 -3.57 2.79
C ARG A 72 -17.66 -3.01 1.97
N ILE A 73 -16.44 -3.28 2.44
CA ILE A 73 -15.15 -3.08 1.77
C ILE A 73 -14.72 -4.45 1.24
N PRO A 74 -14.42 -4.60 -0.07
CA PRO A 74 -14.05 -5.88 -0.67
C PRO A 74 -12.88 -6.56 0.07
N GLY A 75 -13.07 -7.83 0.47
CA GLY A 75 -12.03 -8.65 1.11
C GLY A 75 -11.62 -8.26 2.53
N ILE A 76 -11.96 -7.05 3.00
CA ILE A 76 -11.54 -6.54 4.32
C ILE A 76 -12.65 -6.71 5.37
N GLY A 77 -13.86 -6.23 5.10
CA GLY A 77 -14.90 -6.18 6.12
C GLY A 77 -15.99 -5.16 5.88
N GLN A 78 -16.54 -4.62 6.97
CA GLN A 78 -17.60 -3.61 6.97
C GLN A 78 -17.13 -2.33 7.66
N LEU A 79 -17.33 -1.21 6.98
CA LEU A 79 -17.26 0.13 7.56
C LEU A 79 -18.65 0.57 7.99
N LYS A 80 -18.76 1.16 9.18
CA LYS A 80 -20.01 1.65 9.75
C LYS A 80 -19.83 3.07 10.28
N LEU A 81 -20.66 3.97 9.76
CA LEU A 81 -20.84 5.31 10.27
C LEU A 81 -21.87 5.27 11.38
N VAL A 82 -21.57 5.87 12.53
CA VAL A 82 -22.54 6.06 13.60
C VAL A 82 -22.50 7.53 13.97
N CYS A 83 -23.64 8.20 13.82
CA CYS A 83 -23.79 9.56 14.28
C CYS A 83 -24.89 9.67 15.31
N LYS A 84 -24.52 9.55 16.58
CA LYS A 84 -25.39 9.83 17.73
C LYS A 84 -24.65 10.78 18.66
N PRO A 85 -25.35 11.67 19.38
CA PRO A 85 -24.70 12.61 20.28
C PRO A 85 -23.61 11.98 21.16
N LYS A 86 -23.94 10.95 21.95
CA LYS A 86 -22.98 10.31 22.87
C LYS A 86 -22.21 9.13 22.26
N ASN A 87 -22.21 9.00 20.93
CA ASN A 87 -21.68 7.81 20.26
C ASN A 87 -21.38 8.08 18.77
N THR A 88 -20.66 9.16 18.45
CA THR A 88 -20.17 9.44 17.10
C THR A 88 -18.90 8.65 16.82
N MET A 89 -18.90 7.85 15.75
CA MET A 89 -17.77 6.99 15.43
C MET A 89 -17.72 6.58 13.96
N LEU A 90 -16.48 6.36 13.50
CA LEU A 90 -16.16 5.60 12.30
C LEU A 90 -15.67 4.21 12.74
N LYS A 91 -16.46 3.18 12.45
CA LYS A 91 -16.24 1.82 12.98
C LYS A 91 -15.90 0.84 11.89
N ILE A 92 -14.86 0.03 12.12
CA ILE A 92 -14.48 -1.08 11.25
C ILE A 92 -14.75 -2.43 11.93
N LYS A 93 -15.27 -3.37 11.15
CA LYS A 93 -15.48 -4.77 11.55
C LYS A 93 -14.91 -5.68 10.45
N PRO A 94 -13.88 -6.48 10.72
CA PRO A 94 -13.26 -7.33 9.70
C PRO A 94 -14.14 -8.53 9.35
N ASP A 95 -13.93 -9.07 8.15
CA ASP A 95 -14.53 -10.34 7.71
C ASP A 95 -13.82 -11.56 8.34
N ASP A 96 -12.51 -11.46 8.58
CA ASP A 96 -11.68 -12.49 9.21
C ASP A 96 -10.85 -11.90 10.37
N ARG A 97 -10.98 -12.48 11.57
CA ARG A 97 -10.21 -12.05 12.76
C ARG A 97 -8.88 -12.76 12.93
N ASN A 98 -8.58 -13.77 12.13
CA ASN A 98 -7.24 -14.38 12.12
C ASN A 98 -6.24 -13.51 11.34
N ARG A 99 -6.75 -12.54 10.57
CA ARG A 99 -6.01 -11.44 9.97
C ARG A 99 -5.98 -10.24 10.90
N GLU A 100 -4.98 -9.39 10.72
CA GLU A 100 -5.01 -8.04 11.26
C GLU A 100 -5.67 -7.12 10.24
N THR A 101 -6.64 -6.33 10.70
CA THR A 101 -7.29 -5.28 9.90
C THR A 101 -7.04 -3.94 10.56
N THR A 102 -6.56 -2.97 9.78
CA THR A 102 -6.25 -1.63 10.26
C THR A 102 -6.91 -0.58 9.41
N MET A 103 -7.46 0.43 10.07
CA MET A 103 -7.89 1.68 9.46
C MET A 103 -7.01 2.78 10.03
N TRP A 104 -6.10 3.25 9.19
CA TRP A 104 -5.20 4.35 9.48
C TRP A 104 -5.74 5.64 8.86
N LEU A 105 -5.80 6.70 9.66
CA LEU A 105 -6.42 7.96 9.29
C LEU A 105 -5.55 9.13 9.72
N ALA A 106 -5.32 10.09 8.85
CA ALA A 106 -4.97 11.44 9.21
C ALA A 106 -6.28 12.23 9.39
N LYS A 107 -6.57 12.65 10.62
CA LYS A 107 -7.81 13.34 10.98
C LYS A 107 -7.55 14.84 11.14
N TYR A 108 -8.27 15.64 10.38
CA TYR A 108 -8.15 17.10 10.34
C TYR A 108 -9.38 17.76 10.95
N GLU A 109 -9.16 18.62 11.93
CA GLU A 109 -10.22 19.30 12.69
C GLU A 109 -9.83 20.75 12.95
N LYS A 110 -10.84 21.60 13.20
CA LYS A 110 -10.62 22.93 13.75
C LYS A 110 -10.91 22.92 15.26
N LYS A 111 -9.89 23.16 16.08
CA LYS A 111 -10.00 23.22 17.55
C LYS A 111 -9.50 24.57 18.04
N ASN A 112 -10.35 25.29 18.81
CA ASN A 112 -10.03 26.60 19.37
C ASN A 112 -9.45 27.58 18.33
N ASP A 113 -10.09 27.62 17.15
CA ASP A 113 -9.69 28.41 15.98
C ASP A 113 -8.39 28.01 15.27
N SER A 114 -7.70 26.96 15.73
CA SER A 114 -6.51 26.39 15.07
C SER A 114 -6.84 25.12 14.28
N ASP A 115 -6.15 24.93 13.16
CA ASP A 115 -6.17 23.67 12.41
C ASP A 115 -5.27 22.64 13.08
N VAL A 116 -5.83 21.48 13.37
CA VAL A 116 -5.13 20.37 14.02
C VAL A 116 -5.21 19.12 13.16
N VAL A 117 -4.17 18.31 13.23
CA VAL A 117 -4.11 16.98 12.64
C VAL A 117 -3.89 15.94 13.73
N ALA A 118 -4.43 14.73 13.55
CA ALA A 118 -4.15 13.59 14.39
C ALA A 118 -4.09 12.31 13.59
N VAL A 119 -3.01 11.55 13.75
CA VAL A 119 -2.90 10.20 13.21
C VAL A 119 -3.66 9.22 14.10
N LYS A 120 -4.61 8.49 13.52
CA LYS A 120 -5.45 7.52 14.23
C LYS A 120 -5.30 6.16 13.59
N ASN A 121 -4.97 5.18 14.43
CA ASN A 121 -4.72 3.81 14.02
C ASN A 121 -5.72 2.88 14.70
N VAL A 122 -6.79 2.58 13.98
CA VAL A 122 -7.89 1.75 14.46
C VAL A 122 -7.64 0.31 14.03
N ARG A 123 -7.26 -0.55 14.97
CA ARG A 123 -6.84 -1.94 14.68
C ARG A 123 -7.80 -2.98 15.23
N VAL A 124 -8.07 -4.00 14.41
CA VAL A 124 -8.75 -5.24 14.82
C VAL A 124 -7.81 -6.42 14.56
N TYR A 125 -7.39 -7.10 15.61
CA TYR A 125 -6.52 -8.27 15.53
C TYR A 125 -6.86 -9.27 16.63
N ARG A 126 -6.53 -10.54 16.41
CA ARG A 126 -6.62 -11.59 17.44
C ARG A 126 -5.31 -11.81 18.18
N TYR A 127 -4.19 -11.62 17.50
CA TYR A 127 -2.84 -11.88 18.00
C TYR A 127 -2.08 -10.57 18.05
N ASP A 128 -1.67 -10.14 19.24
CA ASP A 128 -0.98 -8.86 19.45
C ASP A 128 0.49 -8.89 18.98
N THR A 129 1.12 -10.05 19.07
CA THR A 129 2.51 -10.30 18.69
C THR A 129 2.65 -11.67 18.01
N ALA A 130 3.88 -12.02 17.62
CA ALA A 130 4.20 -13.34 17.09
C ALA A 130 3.99 -14.48 18.12
N ASP A 131 4.17 -14.18 19.42
CA ASP A 131 4.11 -15.15 20.52
C ASP A 131 2.73 -15.25 21.19
N ASP A 132 1.77 -14.41 20.78
CA ASP A 132 0.45 -14.35 21.40
C ASP A 132 -0.37 -15.63 21.11
N ASP A 133 -1.09 -16.12 22.11
CA ASP A 133 -1.94 -17.32 22.00
C ASP A 133 -3.36 -17.02 21.47
N GLY A 134 -3.64 -15.77 21.14
CA GLY A 134 -4.91 -15.25 20.68
C GLY A 134 -5.77 -14.62 21.79
N THR A 135 -5.22 -14.43 22.99
CA THR A 135 -5.89 -13.76 24.11
C THR A 135 -5.54 -12.27 24.26
N GLY A 136 -4.39 -11.82 23.72
CA GLY A 136 -3.96 -10.41 23.78
C GLY A 136 -4.61 -9.50 22.75
N GLY A 137 -5.31 -10.06 21.76
CA GLY A 137 -5.92 -9.30 20.68
C GLY A 137 -7.05 -8.33 21.08
N THR A 138 -7.43 -7.48 20.14
CA THR A 138 -8.56 -6.55 20.31
C THR A 138 -9.93 -7.23 20.11
N GLY A 139 -11.00 -6.48 20.36
CA GLY A 139 -12.38 -6.95 20.21
C GLY A 139 -12.77 -7.28 18.75
N LYS A 140 -14.04 -7.66 18.53
CA LYS A 140 -14.53 -8.06 17.19
C LYS A 140 -14.65 -6.89 16.19
N ALA A 141 -14.44 -5.66 16.65
CA ALA A 141 -14.52 -4.44 15.88
C ALA A 141 -13.80 -3.33 16.66
N ALA A 142 -13.29 -2.34 15.94
CA ALA A 142 -12.65 -1.16 16.51
C ALA A 142 -13.22 0.10 15.84
N HIS A 143 -12.98 1.26 16.44
CA HIS A 143 -13.53 2.51 15.92
C HIS A 143 -12.65 3.71 16.29
N GLU A 144 -12.72 4.74 15.47
CA GLU A 144 -12.31 6.09 15.85
C GLU A 144 -13.54 6.81 16.41
N GLY A 145 -13.40 7.38 17.61
CA GLY A 145 -14.42 8.23 18.22
C GLY A 145 -14.26 9.68 17.77
N LEU A 146 -15.36 10.32 17.35
CA LEU A 146 -15.28 11.67 16.78
C LEU A 146 -15.60 12.76 17.79
N ASN A 147 -16.46 12.50 18.77
CA ASN A 147 -16.70 13.44 19.86
C ASN A 147 -15.63 13.26 20.93
N GLN A 148 -14.91 14.33 21.25
CA GLN A 148 -13.71 14.24 22.10
C GLN A 148 -13.87 14.91 23.47
N GLN A 149 -14.98 15.61 23.73
CA GLN A 149 -15.14 16.41 24.94
C GLN A 149 -16.30 15.96 25.83
N THR A 150 -16.12 16.19 27.14
CA THR A 150 -17.19 16.16 28.13
C THR A 150 -17.30 17.55 28.76
N PRO A 151 -18.44 18.24 28.67
CA PRO A 151 -19.69 17.81 28.04
C PRO A 151 -19.58 17.71 26.51
N ILE A 152 -20.48 16.91 25.93
CA ILE A 152 -20.58 16.67 24.49
C ILE A 152 -20.52 17.97 23.66
N GLU A 153 -19.68 17.97 22.63
CA GLU A 153 -19.53 19.08 21.70
C GLU A 153 -20.85 19.35 20.97
N THR A 154 -21.33 20.60 21.04
CA THR A 154 -22.58 20.99 20.35
C THR A 154 -22.41 21.01 18.84
N PHE A 155 -21.22 21.37 18.37
CA PHE A 155 -20.82 21.45 16.98
C PHE A 155 -19.46 20.79 16.84
N ALA A 156 -19.29 20.01 15.78
CA ALA A 156 -17.97 19.71 15.26
C ALA A 156 -18.09 19.41 13.77
N ALA A 157 -17.00 19.69 13.07
CA ALA A 157 -16.82 19.36 11.68
C ALA A 157 -15.35 19.02 11.45
N GLY A 158 -15.10 18.17 10.46
CA GLY A 158 -13.76 17.81 10.08
C GLY A 158 -13.78 16.74 9.00
N TYR A 159 -12.59 16.33 8.60
CA TYR A 159 -12.40 15.26 7.64
C TYR A 159 -11.21 14.38 8.04
N ALA A 160 -11.17 13.18 7.50
CA ALA A 160 -10.07 12.26 7.69
C ALA A 160 -9.77 11.56 6.38
N GLU A 161 -8.49 11.32 6.12
CA GLU A 161 -8.04 10.62 4.93
C GLU A 161 -7.12 9.47 5.33
N GLY A 162 -7.06 8.40 4.54
CA GLY A 162 -6.07 7.36 4.78
C GLY A 162 -6.35 6.03 4.12
N VAL A 163 -5.91 4.95 4.79
CA VAL A 163 -5.90 3.59 4.24
C VAL A 163 -6.58 2.60 5.20
N ILE A 164 -7.41 1.75 4.62
CA ILE A 164 -7.92 0.55 5.27
C ILE A 164 -7.26 -0.66 4.61
N SER A 165 -6.58 -1.47 5.41
CA SER A 165 -5.87 -2.66 4.94
C SER A 165 -6.15 -3.86 5.82
N THR A 166 -5.99 -5.05 5.26
CA THR A 166 -5.90 -6.27 6.05
C THR A 166 -4.71 -7.09 5.59
N ARG A 167 -4.02 -7.69 6.56
CA ARG A 167 -2.80 -8.45 6.38
C ARG A 167 -2.84 -9.72 7.21
N THR A 168 -1.87 -10.58 6.99
CA THR A 168 -1.70 -11.79 7.79
C THR A 168 -1.62 -11.45 9.28
N GLY A 169 -2.20 -12.26 10.16
CA GLY A 169 -2.09 -12.01 11.60
C GLY A 169 -0.65 -12.18 12.10
N ARG A 170 -0.24 -11.38 13.09
CA ARG A 170 1.15 -11.29 13.58
C ARG A 170 1.81 -12.61 14.02
N HIS A 171 1.02 -13.55 14.54
CA HIS A 171 1.45 -14.92 14.86
C HIS A 171 1.89 -15.78 13.67
N LEU A 172 1.78 -15.30 12.43
CA LEU A 172 2.13 -16.02 11.21
C LEU A 172 3.08 -15.19 10.34
N PRO A 173 3.90 -15.84 9.50
CA PRO A 173 4.67 -15.15 8.46
C PRO A 173 3.77 -14.27 7.60
N GLY A 174 4.22 -13.07 7.22
CA GLY A 174 3.46 -12.06 6.48
C GLY A 174 2.84 -12.58 5.19
N GLY A 175 3.48 -13.55 4.53
CA GLY A 175 2.96 -14.20 3.31
C GLY A 175 2.09 -15.46 3.53
N ALA A 176 1.78 -15.84 4.76
CA ALA A 176 1.02 -17.07 5.04
C ALA A 176 -0.44 -17.02 4.57
N GLN A 177 -0.98 -15.82 4.35
CA GLN A 177 -2.32 -15.62 3.81
C GLN A 177 -2.26 -14.75 2.55
N SER A 178 -3.13 -15.03 1.57
CA SER A 178 -3.18 -14.23 0.34
C SER A 178 -3.40 -12.75 0.63
N ALA A 179 -2.73 -11.89 -0.13
CA ALA A 179 -2.89 -10.45 -0.04
C ALA A 179 -4.33 -10.04 -0.38
N VAL A 180 -4.83 -9.03 0.33
CA VAL A 180 -6.13 -8.42 0.09
C VAL A 180 -5.86 -6.95 -0.25
N PRO A 181 -6.34 -6.44 -1.39
CA PRO A 181 -6.12 -5.05 -1.77
C PRO A 181 -6.49 -4.06 -0.67
N ALA A 182 -5.61 -3.09 -0.44
CA ALA A 182 -5.90 -1.97 0.44
C ALA A 182 -6.96 -1.05 -0.18
N THR A 183 -7.67 -0.33 0.67
CA THR A 183 -8.74 0.60 0.28
C THR A 183 -8.41 1.98 0.82
N SER A 184 -8.34 2.98 -0.05
CA SER A 184 -8.24 4.38 0.37
C SER A 184 -9.59 4.87 0.90
N ILE A 185 -9.56 5.80 1.85
CA ILE A 185 -10.75 6.40 2.43
C ILE A 185 -10.60 7.92 2.51
N LYS A 186 -11.64 8.64 2.09
CA LYS A 186 -11.89 10.02 2.47
C LYS A 186 -13.18 10.08 3.27
N PHE A 187 -13.11 10.60 4.48
CA PHE A 187 -14.21 10.65 5.44
C PHE A 187 -14.46 12.09 5.86
N SER A 188 -15.71 12.52 5.92
CA SER A 188 -16.08 13.82 6.47
C SER A 188 -17.24 13.68 7.44
N TRP A 189 -17.28 14.59 8.42
CA TRP A 189 -18.37 14.66 9.38
C TRP A 189 -18.72 16.10 9.70
N TRP A 190 -19.96 16.26 10.15
CA TRP A 190 -20.49 17.50 10.65
C TRP A 190 -21.67 17.21 11.58
N TRP A 191 -21.78 17.92 12.69
CA TRP A 191 -22.99 17.92 13.51
C TRP A 191 -23.26 19.26 14.17
N GLU A 192 -24.52 19.44 14.55
CA GLU A 192 -24.99 20.64 15.24
C GLU A 192 -25.97 20.32 16.36
N ASN A 193 -25.96 21.21 17.37
CA ASN A 193 -26.89 21.31 18.48
C ASN A 193 -27.02 20.03 19.31
N PHE A 194 -25.96 19.22 19.42
CA PHE A 194 -25.99 17.94 20.12
C PHE A 194 -26.35 18.03 21.62
N ARG A 195 -26.19 19.20 22.23
CA ARG A 195 -26.65 19.49 23.60
C ARG A 195 -28.12 19.91 23.70
N GLU A 196 -28.71 20.38 22.60
CA GLU A 196 -30.08 20.90 22.56
C GLU A 196 -31.13 19.79 22.51
N PRO A 197 -32.44 20.09 22.72
CA PRO A 197 -33.51 19.13 22.47
C PRO A 197 -33.45 18.50 21.07
N ARG A 198 -33.93 17.25 20.94
CA ARG A 198 -33.82 16.44 19.71
C ARG A 198 -34.19 17.21 18.44
N ARG A 199 -35.26 18.01 18.47
CA ARG A 199 -35.76 18.78 17.31
C ARG A 199 -34.75 19.76 16.68
N TYR A 200 -33.70 20.14 17.41
CA TYR A 200 -32.65 21.06 16.94
C TYR A 200 -31.40 20.35 16.44
N ARG A 201 -31.26 19.05 16.72
CA ARG A 201 -30.07 18.27 16.41
C ARG A 201 -30.02 17.88 14.93
N SER A 202 -28.83 17.91 14.36
CA SER A 202 -28.56 17.39 13.02
C SER A 202 -27.17 16.80 12.94
N CYS A 203 -27.00 15.87 12.01
CA CYS A 203 -25.70 15.31 11.70
C CYS A 203 -25.61 14.85 10.25
N SER A 204 -24.41 14.97 9.70
CA SER A 204 -24.01 14.39 8.42
C SER A 204 -22.65 13.69 8.56
N MET A 205 -22.49 12.54 7.93
CA MET A 205 -21.24 11.83 7.77
C MET A 205 -21.19 11.22 6.37
N GLN A 206 -20.02 11.24 5.74
CA GLN A 206 -19.80 10.64 4.43
C GLN A 206 -18.42 9.98 4.40
N ALA A 207 -18.36 8.74 3.93
CA ALA A 207 -17.12 8.05 3.61
C ALA A 207 -17.11 7.68 2.13
N GLU A 208 -16.08 8.09 1.43
CA GLU A 208 -15.74 7.68 0.07
C GLU A 208 -14.59 6.68 0.13
N LEU A 209 -14.77 5.57 -0.55
CA LEU A 209 -13.85 4.44 -0.55
C LEU A 209 -13.42 4.17 -1.98
N ALA A 210 -12.14 3.94 -2.22
CA ALA A 210 -11.63 3.44 -3.49
C ALA A 210 -10.74 2.22 -3.25
N THR A 211 -11.06 1.12 -3.95
CA THR A 211 -10.32 -0.13 -3.88
C THR A 211 -9.94 -0.54 -5.30
N ASP A 212 -8.65 -0.73 -5.55
CA ASP A 212 -8.19 -1.38 -6.77
C ASP A 212 -8.10 -2.90 -6.53
N PRO A 213 -9.02 -3.73 -7.05
CA PRO A 213 -9.03 -5.15 -6.77
C PRO A 213 -7.89 -5.92 -7.46
N THR A 214 -7.21 -5.30 -8.43
CA THR A 214 -6.16 -5.96 -9.22
C THR A 214 -4.76 -5.70 -8.67
N GLN A 215 -4.64 -4.78 -7.70
CA GLN A 215 -3.37 -4.34 -7.16
C GLN A 215 -3.36 -4.39 -5.64
N SER A 216 -2.18 -4.64 -5.09
CA SER A 216 -1.98 -4.65 -3.66
C SER A 216 -0.58 -4.11 -3.37
N ALA A 217 -0.48 -2.82 -3.10
CA ALA A 217 0.74 -2.21 -2.56
C ALA A 217 0.80 -2.48 -1.05
N LEU A 218 0.93 -3.76 -0.68
CA LEU A 218 1.08 -4.23 0.69
C LEU A 218 2.46 -4.87 0.85
N LEU A 219 3.24 -4.38 1.80
CA LEU A 219 4.48 -5.02 2.23
C LEU A 219 4.27 -5.50 3.66
N THR A 220 4.38 -6.81 3.89
CA THR A 220 4.24 -7.38 5.23
C THR A 220 5.23 -8.51 5.46
N TRP A 221 5.97 -8.42 6.57
CA TRP A 221 6.76 -9.52 7.12
C TRP A 221 6.75 -9.45 8.66
N HIS A 222 6.87 -10.60 9.31
CA HIS A 222 6.91 -10.73 10.77
C HIS A 222 8.08 -11.64 11.21
N GLY A 223 8.95 -11.09 12.04
CA GLY A 223 10.22 -11.67 12.44
C GLY A 223 11.29 -11.56 11.35
N ASP A 224 12.55 -11.48 11.77
CA ASP A 224 13.69 -11.34 10.84
C ASP A 224 13.76 -12.43 9.77
N GLN A 225 13.41 -13.66 10.13
CA GLN A 225 13.42 -14.80 9.21
C GLN A 225 12.43 -14.64 8.05
N ASP A 226 11.25 -14.06 8.30
CA ASP A 226 10.26 -13.84 7.24
C ASP A 226 10.59 -12.63 6.36
N SER A 227 11.44 -11.72 6.84
CA SER A 227 11.89 -10.58 6.04
C SER A 227 12.67 -11.02 4.79
N GLU A 228 13.32 -12.18 4.81
CA GLU A 228 14.09 -12.72 3.68
C GLU A 228 13.22 -12.85 2.43
N GLY A 229 13.51 -12.04 1.40
CA GLY A 229 12.73 -12.01 0.15
C GLY A 229 11.40 -11.26 0.21
N ARG A 230 11.08 -10.58 1.33
CA ARG A 230 9.86 -9.78 1.51
C ARG A 230 10.11 -8.30 1.84
N THR A 231 11.36 -7.86 1.76
CA THR A 231 11.75 -6.47 2.06
C THR A 231 11.43 -5.48 0.94
N VAL A 232 11.01 -5.94 -0.24
CA VAL A 232 10.67 -5.08 -1.37
C VAL A 232 9.38 -5.56 -2.02
N VAL A 233 8.46 -4.62 -2.29
CA VAL A 233 7.25 -4.85 -3.08
C VAL A 233 7.15 -3.77 -4.14
N THR A 234 6.84 -4.18 -5.38
CA THR A 234 6.54 -3.27 -6.47
C THR A 234 5.07 -3.35 -6.86
N THR A 235 4.49 -2.22 -7.25
CA THR A 235 3.11 -2.12 -7.72
C THR A 235 3.07 -1.21 -8.93
N ASP A 236 2.52 -1.71 -10.03
CA ASP A 236 2.34 -0.94 -11.26
C ASP A 236 1.30 0.16 -11.04
N LEU A 237 1.64 1.43 -11.18
CA LEU A 237 0.71 2.56 -11.11
C LEU A 237 0.43 3.13 -12.50
N SER A 238 0.40 2.26 -13.52
CA SER A 238 0.18 2.65 -14.90
C SER A 238 -0.98 3.67 -15.05
N PRO A 239 -0.74 4.79 -15.76
CA PRO A 239 0.42 5.06 -16.61
C PRO A 239 1.57 5.82 -15.90
N VAL A 240 1.53 6.07 -14.59
CA VAL A 240 2.52 6.92 -13.90
C VAL A 240 3.88 6.24 -13.73
N GLY A 241 3.91 4.92 -13.59
CA GLY A 241 5.15 4.15 -13.41
C GLY A 241 4.95 2.98 -12.48
N THR A 242 5.98 2.59 -11.72
CA THR A 242 5.91 1.53 -10.70
C THR A 242 6.26 2.11 -9.34
N LEU A 243 5.37 1.98 -8.36
CA LEU A 243 5.69 2.25 -6.97
C LEU A 243 6.53 1.10 -6.42
N GLU A 244 7.66 1.42 -5.80
CA GLU A 244 8.47 0.47 -5.06
C GLU A 244 8.46 0.86 -3.58
N LEU A 245 8.09 -0.10 -2.74
CA LEU A 245 8.12 -0.02 -1.29
C LEU A 245 9.27 -0.90 -0.80
N THR A 246 10.13 -0.34 0.04
CA THR A 246 11.24 -1.05 0.68
C THR A 246 11.13 -0.96 2.19
N CYS A 247 11.25 -2.10 2.87
CA CYS A 247 11.32 -2.18 4.32
C CYS A 247 12.21 -3.34 4.75
N GLN A 248 13.45 -3.01 5.13
CA GLN A 248 14.46 -3.99 5.52
C GLN A 248 14.44 -4.26 7.03
N THR A 249 15.03 -5.39 7.45
CA THR A 249 15.36 -5.67 8.85
C THR A 249 16.83 -5.36 9.16
N GLY A 250 17.15 -5.17 10.44
CA GLY A 250 18.48 -4.94 11.00
C GLY A 250 18.77 -3.49 11.40
N ARG A 251 19.88 -3.29 12.11
CA ARG A 251 20.34 -1.99 12.64
C ARG A 251 20.64 -0.91 11.59
N ARG A 252 20.85 -1.29 10.34
CA ARG A 252 21.07 -0.39 9.19
C ARG A 252 19.97 -0.52 8.16
N SER A 253 18.81 -0.98 8.60
CA SER A 253 17.66 -1.13 7.73
C SER A 253 17.24 0.21 7.13
N ILE A 254 16.62 0.12 5.97
CA ILE A 254 16.09 1.28 5.24
C ILE A 254 14.61 1.04 4.97
N GLN A 255 13.82 2.09 5.14
CA GLN A 255 12.37 2.09 4.95
C GLN A 255 12.00 3.29 4.08
N TRP A 256 11.78 3.04 2.81
CA TRP A 256 11.48 4.11 1.85
C TRP A 256 10.50 3.65 0.78
N LEU A 257 9.96 4.63 0.08
CA LEU A 257 9.23 4.45 -1.16
C LEU A 257 9.85 5.27 -2.29
N ARG A 258 9.66 4.83 -3.54
CA ARG A 258 10.00 5.62 -4.72
C ARG A 258 9.09 5.28 -5.89
N LEU A 259 8.96 6.21 -6.82
CA LEU A 259 8.30 5.99 -8.10
C LEU A 259 9.37 5.69 -9.16
N ILE A 260 9.37 4.49 -9.74
CA ILE A 260 10.18 4.13 -10.90
C ILE A 260 9.41 4.55 -12.16
N THR A 261 10.00 5.38 -13.00
CA THR A 261 9.34 5.94 -14.19
C THR A 261 10.37 6.44 -15.19
N ASP A 262 10.09 6.30 -16.49
CA ASP A 262 10.93 6.82 -17.56
C ASP A 262 10.62 8.29 -17.91
N ASP A 263 9.62 8.92 -17.29
CA ASP A 263 9.36 10.35 -17.47
C ASP A 263 10.41 11.21 -16.74
N PRO A 264 11.25 11.98 -17.47
CA PRO A 264 12.23 12.87 -16.86
C PRO A 264 11.59 14.07 -16.13
N ASN A 265 10.29 14.32 -16.31
CA ASN A 265 9.55 15.38 -15.63
C ASN A 265 8.69 14.84 -14.47
N ALA A 266 8.86 13.58 -14.08
CA ALA A 266 8.10 13.02 -12.98
C ALA A 266 8.40 13.75 -11.67
N THR A 267 7.37 13.89 -10.84
CA THR A 267 7.44 14.53 -9.53
C THR A 267 6.67 13.74 -8.49
N MET A 268 7.10 13.90 -7.24
CA MET A 268 6.45 13.35 -6.05
C MET A 268 6.31 14.50 -5.06
N ARG A 269 5.07 14.77 -4.64
CA ARG A 269 4.82 15.55 -3.42
C ARG A 269 4.35 14.59 -2.34
N ALA A 270 4.85 14.78 -1.13
CA ALA A 270 4.43 14.01 0.01
C ALA A 270 4.04 14.93 1.16
N ARG A 271 3.01 14.55 1.90
CA ARG A 271 2.69 15.09 3.21
C ARG A 271 2.80 13.99 4.24
N THR A 272 3.81 14.06 5.09
CA THR A 272 4.09 13.06 6.13
C THR A 272 3.47 13.52 7.44
N ILE A 273 2.73 12.62 8.09
CA ILE A 273 1.91 12.91 9.27
C ILE A 273 2.20 11.86 10.32
N THR A 274 2.80 12.27 11.44
CA THR A 274 3.39 11.35 12.43
C THR A 274 2.76 11.45 13.83
N ALA A 275 2.04 12.53 14.14
CA ALA A 275 1.54 12.76 15.49
C ALA A 275 0.21 13.56 15.52
N GLU A 276 -0.24 13.89 16.74
CA GLU A 276 -1.39 14.76 17.01
C GLU A 276 -0.92 16.13 17.48
N GLY A 277 -1.47 17.20 16.88
CA GLY A 277 -1.23 18.57 17.32
C GLY A 277 -1.59 19.59 16.24
N LEU A 278 -0.95 20.76 16.28
CA LEU A 278 -1.12 21.79 15.27
C LEU A 278 -0.63 21.28 13.91
N LEU A 279 -1.36 21.62 12.85
CA LEU A 279 -1.04 21.17 11.49
C LEU A 279 0.40 21.56 11.10
N ASP A 280 0.78 22.80 11.37
CA ASP A 280 2.09 23.35 11.02
C ASP A 280 3.28 22.66 11.73
N ASP A 281 3.03 21.98 12.86
CA ASP A 281 4.07 21.32 13.66
C ASP A 281 4.18 19.81 13.35
N HIS A 282 3.18 19.22 12.70
CA HIS A 282 3.03 17.76 12.58
C HIS A 282 2.76 17.26 11.15
N VAL A 283 2.77 18.17 10.18
CA VAL A 283 2.73 17.84 8.76
C VAL A 283 4.01 18.35 8.12
N GLU A 284 4.83 17.43 7.64
CA GLU A 284 6.03 17.74 6.85
C GLU A 284 5.71 17.56 5.37
N GLU A 285 6.02 18.58 4.56
CA GLU A 285 5.84 18.51 3.12
C GLU A 285 7.18 18.30 2.41
N ASP A 286 7.25 17.28 1.57
CA ASP A 286 8.41 17.01 0.72
C ASP A 286 8.04 17.14 -0.76
N PHE A 287 9.00 17.60 -1.55
CA PHE A 287 8.89 17.64 -3.01
C PHE A 287 10.16 17.08 -3.64
N MET A 288 9.98 16.12 -4.54
CA MET A 288 11.06 15.47 -5.27
C MET A 288 10.76 15.48 -6.77
N GLN A 289 11.83 15.53 -7.55
CA GLN A 289 11.80 15.45 -9.01
C GLN A 289 12.57 14.22 -9.47
N ALA A 290 12.34 13.81 -10.72
CA ALA A 290 13.00 12.66 -11.30
C ALA A 290 14.53 12.81 -11.30
N GLY A 291 15.22 11.77 -10.84
CA GLY A 291 16.66 11.59 -10.94
C GLY A 291 16.98 10.21 -11.48
N GLY A 292 17.33 10.11 -12.77
CA GLY A 292 17.84 8.87 -13.35
C GLY A 292 16.85 7.69 -13.39
N GLY A 293 15.60 7.94 -13.82
CA GLY A 293 14.58 6.90 -14.03
C GLY A 293 13.71 6.59 -12.80
N TYR A 294 13.79 7.42 -11.77
CA TYR A 294 12.91 7.35 -10.60
C TYR A 294 12.74 8.72 -9.92
N VAL A 295 11.72 8.85 -9.08
CA VAL A 295 11.50 9.96 -8.13
C VAL A 295 11.53 9.38 -6.71
N GLY A 296 12.38 9.92 -5.83
CA GLY A 296 12.68 9.35 -4.51
C GLY A 296 14.16 8.98 -4.37
N PRO A 297 14.56 8.13 -3.40
CA PRO A 297 13.70 7.55 -2.36
C PRO A 297 13.20 8.60 -1.35
N LEU A 298 12.02 8.38 -0.82
CA LEU A 298 11.43 9.12 0.29
C LEU A 298 11.24 8.17 1.47
N ASP A 299 11.72 8.57 2.65
CA ASP A 299 11.61 7.75 3.86
C ASP A 299 10.16 7.62 4.31
N MET A 300 9.76 6.42 4.70
CA MET A 300 8.42 6.16 5.25
C MET A 300 8.40 6.44 6.76
N PRO A 301 7.31 7.00 7.32
CA PRO A 301 7.22 7.21 8.75
C PRO A 301 7.17 5.87 9.49
N GLU A 302 7.87 5.75 10.62
CA GLU A 302 7.89 4.51 11.43
C GLU A 302 6.51 4.08 11.92
N ASN A 303 5.67 5.05 12.28
CA ASN A 303 4.32 4.85 12.76
C ASN A 303 3.50 6.05 12.33
N GLY A 304 3.05 6.06 11.07
CA GLY A 304 2.43 7.25 10.51
C GLY A 304 1.69 7.02 9.19
N MET A 305 1.31 8.16 8.62
CA MET A 305 0.64 8.25 7.33
C MET A 305 1.41 9.18 6.40
N MET A 306 1.29 8.92 5.11
CA MET A 306 1.72 9.83 4.06
C MET A 306 0.60 10.00 3.05
N GLU A 307 0.41 11.23 2.59
CA GLU A 307 -0.37 11.55 1.39
C GLU A 307 0.63 11.79 0.26
N LEU A 308 0.46 11.08 -0.86
CA LEU A 308 1.35 11.18 -2.00
C LEU A 308 0.60 11.71 -3.21
N ASN A 309 1.21 12.65 -3.92
CA ASN A 309 0.82 13.07 -5.25
C ASN A 309 1.94 12.68 -6.22
N LEU A 310 1.69 11.63 -7.01
CA LEU A 310 2.64 11.08 -7.96
C LEU A 310 2.29 11.55 -9.35
N THR A 311 3.13 12.38 -9.97
CA THR A 311 2.87 12.92 -11.31
C THR A 311 3.93 12.45 -12.29
N ALA A 312 3.51 11.79 -13.37
CA ALA A 312 4.36 11.40 -14.51
C ALA A 312 3.50 11.20 -15.78
N HIS A 313 4.11 11.36 -16.95
CA HIS A 313 3.49 11.29 -18.26
C HIS A 313 2.22 12.14 -18.39
N GLY A 314 2.20 13.31 -17.73
CA GLY A 314 1.03 14.21 -17.67
C GLY A 314 -0.18 13.65 -16.92
N ARG A 315 0.03 12.62 -16.08
CA ARG A 315 -0.99 12.02 -15.21
C ARG A 315 -0.56 12.14 -13.76
N THR A 316 -1.54 12.25 -12.89
CA THR A 316 -1.37 12.37 -11.45
C THR A 316 -2.16 11.27 -10.78
N VAL A 317 -1.54 10.56 -9.85
CA VAL A 317 -2.16 9.57 -8.98
C VAL A 317 -1.98 10.03 -7.54
N ASP A 318 -3.10 10.27 -6.87
CA ASP A 318 -3.11 10.53 -5.44
C ASP A 318 -3.18 9.20 -4.68
N MET A 319 -2.37 9.06 -3.63
CA MET A 319 -2.34 7.85 -2.82
C MET A 319 -2.22 8.18 -1.35
N PHE A 320 -2.74 7.28 -0.53
CA PHE A 320 -2.43 7.26 0.89
C PHE A 320 -1.53 6.07 1.20
N VAL A 321 -0.55 6.29 2.08
CA VAL A 321 0.38 5.26 2.57
C VAL A 321 0.30 5.23 4.09
N SER A 322 0.16 4.04 4.67
CA SER A 322 0.32 3.79 6.10
C SER A 322 1.53 2.90 6.33
N SER A 323 2.33 3.20 7.34
CA SER A 323 3.47 2.36 7.73
C SER A 323 3.55 2.20 9.25
N TYR A 324 3.83 0.97 9.65
CA TYR A 324 4.23 0.60 10.99
C TYR A 324 5.37 -0.42 10.91
N PHE A 325 6.50 -0.15 11.56
CA PHE A 325 7.60 -1.10 11.55
C PHE A 325 8.42 -1.07 12.84
N ILE A 326 8.94 -2.24 13.20
CA ILE A 326 9.97 -2.45 14.23
C ILE A 326 11.00 -3.34 13.54
N THR A 327 12.18 -2.82 13.22
CA THR A 327 13.10 -3.50 12.31
C THR A 327 14.44 -3.86 12.95
N ASN A 328 14.64 -3.54 14.23
CA ASN A 328 15.93 -3.64 14.89
C ASN A 328 15.83 -3.98 16.38
N ASP A 329 14.79 -4.70 16.79
CA ASP A 329 14.74 -5.30 18.13
C ASP A 329 15.73 -6.48 18.18
N ASP A 330 16.96 -6.20 18.64
CA ASP A 330 17.99 -7.22 18.78
C ASP A 330 17.72 -8.17 19.97
N GLU A 331 16.90 -7.75 20.94
CA GLU A 331 16.56 -8.57 22.10
C GLU A 331 15.47 -9.59 21.75
N SER A 332 14.53 -9.19 20.88
CA SER A 332 13.41 -10.01 20.40
C SER A 332 13.25 -9.93 18.87
N PRO A 333 14.20 -10.44 18.08
CA PRO A 333 14.18 -10.31 16.61
C PRO A 333 13.02 -11.02 15.92
N HIS A 334 12.37 -11.97 16.60
CA HIS A 334 11.13 -12.61 16.14
C HIS A 334 9.90 -11.71 16.30
N LEU A 335 9.99 -10.61 17.05
CA LEU A 335 8.95 -9.59 17.21
C LEU A 335 9.11 -8.42 16.23
N ASN A 336 10.24 -8.32 15.52
CA ASN A 336 10.38 -7.37 14.43
C ASN A 336 9.26 -7.55 13.41
N LEU A 337 8.83 -6.48 12.77
CA LEU A 337 7.79 -6.50 11.78
C LEU A 337 7.92 -5.32 10.83
N CYS A 338 7.35 -5.48 9.65
CA CYS A 338 7.01 -4.34 8.82
C CYS A 338 5.63 -4.51 8.24
N GLU A 339 4.84 -3.44 8.32
CA GLU A 339 3.46 -3.38 7.87
C GLU A 339 3.26 -2.08 7.09
N VAL A 340 3.31 -2.18 5.76
CA VAL A 340 3.08 -1.04 4.88
C VAL A 340 1.88 -1.33 3.99
N ALA A 341 1.03 -0.33 3.83
CA ALA A 341 -0.09 -0.38 2.90
C ALA A 341 -0.20 0.94 2.14
N ALA A 342 -0.34 0.87 0.82
CA ALA A 342 -0.65 2.01 -0.03
C ALA A 342 -1.89 1.73 -0.88
N ALA A 343 -2.71 2.77 -1.10
CA ALA A 343 -3.89 2.69 -1.94
C ALA A 343 -4.12 3.99 -2.70
N PRO A 344 -4.41 3.94 -4.02
CA PRO A 344 -4.77 5.13 -4.80
C PRO A 344 -6.18 5.61 -4.43
N PHE A 345 -6.44 6.91 -4.62
CA PHE A 345 -7.77 7.51 -4.44
C PHE A 345 -8.31 8.11 -5.74
#